data_AF-A0A2S6U2L2-F1
#
_entry.id   AF-A0A2S6U2L2-F1
#
_cell.length_a   1.000
_cell.length_b   1.000
_cell.length_c   1.000
_cell.angle_alpha   90.00
_cell.angle_beta   90.00
_cell.angle_gamma   90.00
#
_symmetry.space_group_name_H-M   'P 1'
#
loop_
_entity.id
_entity.type
_entity.pdbx_description
1 polymer ?
#
loop_
_entity_poly.entity_id
_entity_poly.type
_entity_poly.pdbx_seq_one_letter_code
_entity_poly.pdbx_strand_id
1 'polypeptide(L)'
;MNGNSELNERQELFCRYYVRRPVGAEAVRSAGYEPLGAAVQACRLLDRRDVRARIAALRADVARQHCRDEDTILAKLESVYAHAIEDRQYHAAARALTLQARIAGLLPTAGDAPSRAPAAMLRNVNG
;
A
#
# COMPACT_ATOMS: atom_id res chain seq x y z
N MET A 1 -4.86 -24.42 -26.59
CA MET A 1 -3.66 -24.55 -25.74
C MET A 1 -3.56 -23.33 -24.84
N ASN A 2 -3.92 -23.43 -23.56
CA ASN A 2 -3.72 -22.34 -22.58
C ASN A 2 -3.07 -22.95 -21.32
N GLY A 3 -1.76 -22.77 -21.18
CA GLY A 3 -1.02 -23.16 -19.97
C GLY A 3 -1.42 -22.25 -18.81
N ASN A 4 -2.40 -22.68 -18.03
CA ASN A 4 -2.74 -22.06 -16.77
C ASN A 4 -1.63 -22.41 -15.77
N SER A 5 -0.58 -21.59 -15.72
CA SER A 5 0.47 -21.68 -14.70
C SER A 5 -0.14 -21.34 -13.35
N GLU A 6 -0.83 -22.29 -12.74
CA GLU A 6 -1.40 -22.15 -11.40
C GLU A 6 -0.27 -21.87 -10.42
N LEU A 7 -0.30 -20.66 -9.84
CA LEU A 7 0.56 -20.31 -8.72
C LEU A 7 0.33 -21.32 -7.60
N ASN A 8 1.39 -21.99 -7.18
CA ASN A 8 1.32 -22.86 -6.01
C ASN A 8 1.03 -22.00 -4.77
N GLU A 9 0.43 -22.58 -3.73
CA GLU A 9 0.08 -21.93 -2.46
C GLU A 9 1.25 -21.13 -1.86
N ARG A 10 2.48 -21.66 -1.92
CA ARG A 10 3.68 -20.94 -1.46
C ARG A 10 4.01 -19.70 -2.29
N GLN A 11 3.75 -19.73 -3.60
CA GLN A 11 3.98 -18.58 -4.49
C GLN A 11 2.89 -17.53 -4.29
N GLU A 12 1.65 -17.94 -4.06
CA GLU A 12 0.55 -17.07 -3.67
C GLU A 12 0.85 -16.37 -2.33
N LEU A 13 1.31 -17.11 -1.32
CA LEU A 13 1.76 -16.54 -0.04
C LEU A 13 2.89 -15.54 -0.23
N PHE A 14 3.90 -15.86 -1.04
CA PHE A 14 4.96 -14.92 -1.39
C PHE A 14 4.40 -13.62 -1.97
N CYS A 15 3.47 -13.70 -2.93
CA CYS A 15 2.85 -12.52 -3.53
C CYS A 15 2.14 -11.66 -2.47
N ARG A 16 1.36 -12.28 -1.57
CA ARG A 16 0.64 -11.58 -0.49
C ARG A 16 1.60 -10.87 0.48
N TYR A 17 2.65 -11.56 0.93
CA TYR A 17 3.64 -10.95 1.82
C TYR A 17 4.42 -9.83 1.13
N TYR A 18 4.79 -10.01 -0.14
CA TYR A 18 5.54 -9.01 -0.90
C TYR A 18 4.76 -7.73 -1.17
N VAL A 19 3.44 -7.82 -1.38
CA VAL A 19 2.57 -6.64 -1.53
C VAL A 19 2.45 -5.87 -0.22
N ARG A 20 2.42 -6.56 0.92
CA ARG A 20 2.36 -5.94 2.25
C ARG A 20 3.70 -5.32 2.67
N ARG A 21 4.82 -5.98 2.38
CA ARG A 21 6.19 -5.50 2.59
C ARG A 21 7.05 -5.86 1.37
N PRO A 22 7.58 -4.88 0.62
CA PRO A 22 8.34 -5.13 -0.61
C PRO A 22 9.78 -5.61 -0.34
N VAL A 23 9.96 -6.50 0.64
CA VAL A 23 11.25 -7.10 1.01
C VAL A 23 11.23 -8.56 0.58
N GLY A 24 11.84 -8.85 -0.58
CA GLY A 24 11.76 -10.17 -1.23
C GLY A 24 12.20 -11.33 -0.33
N ALA A 25 13.35 -11.18 0.35
CA ALA A 25 13.87 -12.23 1.24
C ALA A 25 13.01 -12.43 2.50
N GLU A 26 12.28 -11.42 2.97
CA GLU A 26 11.30 -11.58 4.06
C GLU A 26 10.06 -12.31 3.55
N ALA A 27 9.51 -11.89 2.41
CA ALA A 27 8.34 -12.52 1.80
C ALA A 27 8.55 -14.01 1.50
N VAL A 28 9.75 -14.41 1.05
CA VAL A 28 10.11 -15.81 0.82
C VAL A 28 10.14 -16.61 2.14
N ARG A 29 10.75 -16.05 3.20
CA ARG A 29 10.77 -16.67 4.53
C ARG A 29 9.37 -16.83 5.10
N SER A 30 8.54 -15.78 5.00
CA SER A 30 7.15 -15.81 5.46
C SER A 30 6.28 -16.78 4.66
N ALA A 31 6.59 -17.00 3.38
CA ALA A 31 5.91 -17.99 2.54
C ALA A 31 6.36 -19.44 2.80
N GLY A 32 7.27 -19.68 3.75
CA GLY A 32 7.70 -21.02 4.16
C GLY A 32 8.78 -21.65 3.28
N TYR A 33 9.53 -20.85 2.52
CA TYR A 33 10.72 -21.32 1.82
C TYR A 33 11.95 -21.31 2.74
N GLU A 34 12.95 -22.09 2.38
CA GLU A 34 14.21 -22.19 3.11
C GLU A 34 14.92 -20.83 3.19
N PRO A 35 15.46 -20.45 4.37
CA PRO A 35 16.12 -19.15 4.54
C PRO A 35 17.45 -19.06 3.78
N LEU A 36 18.12 -20.20 3.56
CA LEU A 36 19.37 -20.25 2.81
C LEU A 36 19.09 -19.92 1.33
N GLY A 37 19.56 -18.77 0.85
CA GLY A 37 19.32 -18.33 -0.52
C GLY A 37 17.96 -17.64 -0.76
N ALA A 38 17.25 -17.21 0.29
CA ALA A 38 15.96 -16.54 0.17
C ALA A 38 15.97 -15.31 -0.77
N ALA A 39 17.06 -14.55 -0.81
CA ALA A 39 17.20 -13.41 -1.73
C ALA A 39 17.26 -13.84 -3.20
N VAL A 40 18.05 -14.87 -3.52
CA VAL A 40 18.14 -15.42 -4.89
C VAL A 40 16.81 -16.02 -5.32
N GLN A 41 16.14 -16.73 -4.41
CA GLN A 41 14.82 -17.30 -4.66
C GLN A 41 13.77 -16.20 -4.88
N ALA A 42 13.82 -15.11 -4.12
CA ALA A 42 12.94 -13.97 -4.33
C ALA A 42 13.15 -13.34 -5.71
N CYS A 43 14.39 -13.10 -6.13
CA CYS A 43 14.69 -12.59 -7.48
C CYS A 43 14.11 -13.50 -8.56
N ARG A 44 14.35 -14.82 -8.46
CA ARG A 44 13.79 -15.80 -9.40
C ARG A 44 12.27 -15.79 -9.46
N LEU A 45 11.60 -15.65 -8.31
CA LEU A 45 10.14 -15.55 -8.27
C LEU A 45 9.66 -14.24 -8.92
N LEU A 46 10.33 -13.12 -8.67
CA LEU A 46 9.99 -11.82 -9.25
C LEU A 46 10.23 -11.75 -10.77
N ASP A 47 11.13 -12.56 -11.32
CA ASP A 47 11.34 -12.63 -12.77
C ASP A 47 10.22 -13.38 -13.50
N ARG A 48 9.47 -14.25 -12.79
CA ARG A 48 8.39 -15.01 -13.40
C ARG A 48 7.19 -14.12 -13.72
N ARG A 49 6.65 -14.29 -14.93
CA ARG A 49 5.51 -13.49 -15.44
C ARG A 49 4.23 -13.69 -14.63
N ASP A 50 3.96 -14.91 -14.18
CA ASP A 50 2.78 -15.26 -13.38
C ASP A 50 2.80 -14.60 -11.99
N VAL A 51 3.93 -14.67 -11.28
CA VAL A 51 4.15 -14.02 -9.98
C VAL A 51 4.01 -12.50 -10.11
N ARG A 52 4.62 -11.90 -11.14
CA ARG A 52 4.47 -10.46 -11.41
C ARG A 52 3.04 -10.05 -11.69
N ALA A 53 2.32 -10.81 -12.51
CA ALA A 53 0.92 -10.55 -12.81
C ALA A 53 0.07 -10.63 -11.53
N ARG A 54 0.35 -11.59 -10.65
CA ARG A 54 -0.36 -11.71 -9.37
C ARG A 54 -0.06 -10.56 -8.41
N ILE A 55 1.20 -10.15 -8.28
CA ILE A 55 1.57 -8.98 -7.46
C ILE A 55 0.87 -7.72 -7.98
N ALA A 56 0.81 -7.52 -9.31
CA ALA A 56 0.09 -6.40 -9.91
C ALA A 56 -1.41 -6.44 -9.62
N ALA A 57 -2.03 -7.62 -9.73
CA ALA A 57 -3.45 -7.80 -9.41
C ALA A 57 -3.74 -7.48 -7.93
N LEU A 58 -2.94 -8.00 -7.00
CA LEU A 58 -3.08 -7.73 -5.57
C LEU A 58 -2.89 -6.25 -5.23
N ARG A 59 -1.93 -5.56 -5.88
CA ARG A 59 -1.78 -4.10 -5.71
C ARG A 59 -3.00 -3.33 -6.20
N ALA A 60 -3.58 -3.75 -7.32
CA ALA A 60 -4.81 -3.15 -7.85
C ALA A 60 -6.01 -3.43 -6.93
N ASP A 61 -6.11 -4.60 -6.31
CA ASP A 61 -7.13 -4.91 -5.30
C ASP A 61 -6.99 -4.01 -4.08
N VAL A 62 -5.77 -3.86 -3.56
CA VAL A 62 -5.47 -2.96 -2.43
C VAL A 62 -5.85 -1.53 -2.75
N ALA A 63 -5.46 -1.02 -3.93
CA ALA A 63 -5.83 0.33 -4.38
C ALA A 63 -7.35 0.49 -4.49
N ARG A 64 -8.06 -0.47 -5.10
CA ARG A 64 -9.53 -0.44 -5.18
C ARG A 64 -10.20 -0.44 -3.81
N GLN A 65 -9.67 -1.20 -2.86
CA GLN A 65 -10.20 -1.24 -1.51
C GLN A 65 -10.00 0.11 -0.81
N HIS A 66 -8.80 0.69 -0.90
CA HIS A 66 -8.53 2.01 -0.34
C HIS A 66 -9.43 3.09 -0.92
N CYS A 67 -9.61 3.15 -2.24
CA CYS A 67 -10.54 4.10 -2.86
C CYS A 67 -11.97 3.93 -2.34
N ARG A 68 -12.46 2.69 -2.20
CA ARG A 68 -13.81 2.42 -1.65
C ARG A 68 -13.93 2.85 -0.19
N ASP A 69 -12.88 2.65 0.61
CA ASP A 69 -12.86 3.05 2.01
C ASP A 69 -12.88 4.59 2.13
N GLU A 70 -12.12 5.29 1.29
CA GLU A 70 -12.11 6.76 1.18
C GLU A 70 -13.49 7.29 0.77
N ASP A 71 -14.10 6.75 -0.28
CA ASP A 71 -15.45 7.10 -0.74
C ASP A 71 -16.49 6.92 0.39
N THR A 72 -16.39 5.81 1.13
CA THR A 72 -17.29 5.50 2.25
C THR A 72 -17.14 6.52 3.38
N ILE A 73 -15.91 6.91 3.71
CA ILE A 73 -15.66 7.91 4.75
C ILE A 73 -16.12 9.30 4.31
N LEU A 74 -15.88 9.67 3.04
CA LEU A 74 -16.35 10.94 2.48
C LEU A 74 -17.87 11.06 2.52
N ALA A 75 -18.60 10.01 2.14
CA ALA A 75 -20.06 9.99 2.22
C ALA A 75 -20.58 10.17 3.66
N LYS A 76 -19.93 9.52 4.64
CA LYS A 76 -20.28 9.70 6.06
C LYS A 76 -20.01 11.13 6.54
N LEU A 77 -18.86 11.70 6.16
CA LEU A 77 -18.52 13.08 6.53
C LEU A 77 -19.46 14.09 5.87
N GLU A 78 -19.91 13.83 4.64
CA GLU A 78 -20.89 14.68 3.95
C GLU A 78 -22.22 14.70 4.69
N SER A 79 -22.70 13.53 5.15
CA SER A 79 -23.88 13.46 6.00
C SER A 79 -23.71 14.27 7.29
N VAL A 80 -22.55 14.21 7.93
CA VAL A 80 -22.25 15.00 9.16
C VAL A 80 -22.21 16.50 8.85
N TYR A 81 -21.59 16.90 7.74
CA TYR A 81 -21.54 18.29 7.30
C TYR A 81 -22.95 18.85 7.09
N ALA A 82 -23.80 18.15 6.34
CA ALA A 82 -25.17 18.56 6.08
C ALA A 82 -25.98 18.77 7.37
N HIS A 83 -25.98 17.78 8.28
CA HIS A 83 -26.68 17.90 9.56
C HIS A 83 -26.12 19.03 10.43
N ALA A 84 -24.80 19.21 10.45
CA ALA A 84 -24.18 20.29 11.23
C ALA A 84 -24.55 21.69 10.69
N ILE A 85 -24.74 21.85 9.38
CA ILE A 85 -25.23 23.10 8.79
C ILE A 85 -26.69 23.35 9.15
N GLU A 86 -27.55 22.33 9.06
CA GLU A 86 -28.96 22.39 9.43
C GLU A 86 -29.14 22.80 10.91
N ASP A 87 -28.36 22.18 11.80
CA ASP A 87 -28.37 22.45 13.25
C ASP A 87 -27.59 23.73 13.65
N ARG A 88 -27.03 24.47 12.68
CA ARG A 88 -26.16 25.65 12.90
C ARG A 88 -24.92 25.38 13.75
N GLN A 89 -24.46 24.14 13.78
CA GLN A 89 -23.23 23.70 14.44
C GLN A 89 -22.01 23.94 13.52
N TYR A 90 -21.73 25.20 13.22
CA TYR A 90 -20.71 25.58 12.22
C TYR A 90 -19.29 25.07 12.56
N HIS A 91 -18.96 24.94 13.84
CA HIS A 91 -17.69 24.34 14.26
C HIS A 91 -17.57 22.87 13.85
N ALA A 92 -18.65 22.09 13.94
CA ALA A 92 -18.67 20.70 13.50
C ALA A 92 -18.61 20.61 11.96
N ALA A 93 -19.34 21.49 11.26
CA ALA A 93 -19.30 21.58 9.80
C ALA A 93 -17.90 21.91 9.26
N ALA A 94 -17.24 22.92 9.84
CA ALA A 94 -15.87 23.30 9.45
C ALA A 94 -14.86 22.15 9.68
N ARG A 95 -15.03 21.39 10.77
CA ARG A 95 -14.20 20.21 11.04
C ARG A 95 -14.45 19.09 10.04
N ALA A 96 -15.70 18.79 9.69
CA ALA A 96 -16.04 17.78 8.69
C ALA A 96 -15.43 18.14 7.32
N LEU A 97 -15.60 19.40 6.89
CA LEU A 97 -15.02 19.91 5.64
C LEU A 97 -13.50 19.80 5.60
N THR A 98 -12.83 20.12 6.72
CA THR A 98 -11.36 19.99 6.82
C THR A 98 -10.93 18.53 6.66
N LEU A 99 -11.66 17.57 7.23
CA LEU A 99 -11.36 16.15 7.11
C LEU A 99 -11.62 15.64 5.69
N GLN A 100 -12.71 16.07 5.03
CA GLN A 100 -12.98 15.74 3.63
C GLN A 100 -11.86 16.24 2.72
N ALA A 101 -11.40 17.48 2.90
CA ALA A 101 -10.31 18.06 2.12
C ALA A 101 -8.97 17.31 2.29
N ARG A 102 -8.69 16.77 3.48
CA ARG A 102 -7.52 15.93 3.72
C ARG A 102 -7.61 14.58 3.00
N ILE A 103 -8.77 13.92 3.05
CA ILE A 103 -8.98 12.63 2.37
C ILE A 103 -8.91 12.80 0.85
N ALA A 104 -9.45 13.90 0.33
CA ALA A 104 -9.35 14.25 -1.09
C ALA A 104 -7.94 14.68 -1.55
N GLY A 105 -6.96 14.73 -0.63
CA GLY A 105 -5.59 15.18 -0.94
C GLY A 105 -5.44 16.67 -1.21
N LEU A 106 -6.45 17.49 -0.90
CA LEU A 106 -6.41 18.96 -1.06
C LEU A 106 -5.65 19.65 0.08
N LEU A 107 -5.48 18.96 1.21
CA LEU A 107 -4.70 19.40 2.36
C LEU A 107 -3.70 18.33 2.77
N PRO A 108 -2.50 18.72 3.24
CA PRO A 108 -1.50 17.77 3.69
C PRO A 108 -2.01 16.96 4.86
N THR A 109 -1.82 15.65 4.78
CA THR A 109 -1.94 14.76 5.93
C THR A 109 -0.61 14.75 6.67
N ALA A 110 -0.62 14.47 7.98
CA ALA A 110 0.62 14.42 8.78
C ALA A 110 1.65 13.38 8.25
N GLY A 111 1.26 12.49 7.33
CA GLY A 111 2.12 11.52 6.66
C GLY A 111 2.74 11.97 5.32
N ASP A 112 2.32 13.11 4.76
CA ASP A 112 2.81 13.62 3.46
C ASP A 112 4.16 14.36 3.54
N ALA A 113 4.76 14.44 4.73
CA ALA A 113 6.11 14.97 4.85
C ALA A 113 7.08 14.09 4.04
N PRO A 114 7.94 14.66 3.17
CA PRO A 114 8.87 13.87 2.37
C PRO A 114 9.75 13.04 3.31
N SER A 115 9.63 11.72 3.20
CA SER A 115 10.50 10.75 3.86
C SER A 115 11.95 11.14 3.59
N ARG A 116 12.61 11.65 4.63
CA ARG A 116 14.00 12.12 4.63
C ARG A 116 14.87 11.05 3.93
N ALA A 117 15.45 11.40 2.78
CA ALA A 117 16.40 10.56 2.06
C ALA A 117 17.49 10.04 3.02
N PRO A 118 18.01 8.81 2.82
CA PRO A 118 19.05 8.27 3.69
C PRO A 118 20.30 9.17 3.63
N ALA A 119 20.61 9.82 4.75
CA ALA A 119 21.87 10.49 4.99
C ALA A 119 22.98 9.44 5.16
N ALA A 120 23.47 8.89 4.04
CA ALA A 120 24.61 7.98 4.00
C ALA A 120 25.32 8.04 2.64
N MET A 121 25.86 9.21 2.30
CA MET A 121 27.00 9.32 1.37
C MET A 121 27.91 10.46 1.85
N LEU A 122 28.51 10.27 3.03
CA LEU A 122 29.73 10.96 3.40
C LEU A 122 30.89 10.01 3.13
N ARG A 123 31.57 10.31 2.02
CA ARG A 123 33.01 10.12 1.74
C ARG A 123 33.79 9.31 2.78
N ASN A 124 34.35 8.19 2.34
CA ASN A 124 35.67 7.77 2.82
C ASN A 124 36.58 7.57 1.60
N VAL A 125 37.32 8.62 1.26
CA VAL A 125 38.55 8.55 0.48
C VAL A 125 39.60 9.28 1.31
N ASN A 126 40.48 8.49 1.91
CA ASN A 126 41.84 8.76 2.37
C ASN A 126 42.31 7.37 2.86
N GLY A 127 43.25 6.70 2.21
CA GLY A 127 44.62 7.15 1.98
C GLY A 127 45.50 6.19 2.76
#